data_AF-A0A951B2E9-F1
#
_entry.id   AF-A0A951B2E9-F1
#
_cell.length_a   1.000
_cell.length_b   1.000
_cell.length_c   1.000
_cell.angle_alpha   90.00
_cell.angle_beta   90.00
_cell.angle_gamma   90.00
#
_symmetry.space_group_name_H-M   'P 1'
#
loop_
_entity.id
_entity.type
_entity.pdbx_description
1 polymer ?
#
loop_
_entity_poly.entity_id
_entity_poly.type
_entity_poly.pdbx_seq_one_letter_code
_entity_poly.pdbx_strand_id
1 'polypeptide(L)'
;RMIEKALSERSAEYVRRIYDGLRSVCVASRDNKPIGDKMIMNAAFLIQREREAEFDAAVNEIAKKFGDRLNFKYTGPWPPYNFVNIRLKLERGSAN
;
A
#
# COMPACT_ATOMS: atom_id res chain seq x y z
N ARG A 1 -10.35 -26.18 -4.68
CA ARG A 1 -10.66 -25.17 -5.73
C ARG A 1 -11.85 -24.25 -5.44
N MET A 2 -13.02 -24.69 -4.92
CA MET A 2 -14.08 -23.72 -4.56
C MET A 2 -13.74 -22.89 -3.31
N ILE A 3 -13.14 -23.51 -2.28
CA ILE A 3 -12.75 -22.83 -1.04
C ILE A 3 -11.68 -21.76 -1.29
N GLU A 4 -10.64 -22.09 -2.07
CA GLU A 4 -9.58 -21.13 -2.42
C GLU A 4 -10.13 -19.94 -3.20
N LYS A 5 -11.04 -20.19 -4.14
CA LYS A 5 -11.70 -19.13 -4.92
C LYS A 5 -12.52 -18.21 -4.01
N ALA A 6 -13.36 -18.78 -3.14
CA ALA A 6 -14.15 -18.01 -2.18
C ALA A 6 -13.27 -17.18 -1.22
N LEU A 7 -12.16 -17.75 -0.75
CA LEU A 7 -11.20 -17.04 0.11
C LEU A 7 -10.50 -15.89 -0.62
N SER A 8 -10.14 -16.10 -1.88
CA SER A 8 -9.51 -15.07 -2.74
C SER A 8 -10.49 -13.93 -3.03
N GLU A 9 -11.74 -14.24 -3.38
CA GLU A 9 -12.79 -13.25 -3.61
C GLU A 9 -13.06 -12.41 -2.36
N ARG A 10 -13.13 -13.06 -1.19
CA ARG A 10 -13.31 -12.36 0.09
C ARG A 10 -12.14 -11.45 0.43
N SER A 11 -10.91 -11.92 0.20
CA SER A 11 -9.69 -11.13 0.40
C SER A 11 -9.69 -9.91 -0.51
N ALA A 12 -10.04 -10.08 -1.79
CA ALA A 12 -10.14 -8.99 -2.76
C ALA A 12 -11.20 -7.95 -2.36
N GLU A 13 -12.33 -8.38 -1.78
CA GLU A 13 -13.36 -7.48 -1.25
C GLU A 13 -12.80 -6.59 -0.12
N TYR A 14 -12.06 -7.18 0.83
CA TYR A 14 -11.43 -6.41 1.90
C TYR A 14 -10.41 -5.41 1.36
N VAL A 15 -9.52 -5.86 0.47
CA VAL A 15 -8.51 -5.00 -0.16
C VAL A 15 -9.16 -3.82 -0.86
N ARG A 16 -10.21 -4.06 -1.67
CA ARG A 16 -10.94 -2.98 -2.35
C ARG A 16 -11.50 -1.95 -1.36
N ARG A 17 -12.13 -2.39 -0.27
CA ARG A 17 -12.68 -1.48 0.74
C ARG A 17 -11.62 -0.66 1.45
N ILE A 18 -10.44 -1.24 1.71
CA ILE A 18 -9.32 -0.52 2.31
C ILE A 18 -8.81 0.55 1.34
N TYR A 19 -8.61 0.20 0.07
CA TYR A 19 -8.21 1.15 -0.96
C TYR A 19 -9.21 2.28 -1.14
N ASP A 20 -10.51 1.98 -1.20
CA ASP A 20 -11.55 2.99 -1.37
C ASP A 20 -11.55 4.00 -0.21
N GLY A 21 -11.32 3.54 1.02
CA GLY A 21 -11.23 4.42 2.20
C GLY A 21 -9.97 5.28 2.23
N LEU A 22 -8.86 4.83 1.63
CA LEU A 22 -7.58 5.56 1.64
C LEU A 22 -7.35 6.41 0.38
N ARG A 23 -8.15 6.20 -0.68
CA ARG A 23 -7.94 6.84 -1.98
C ARG A 23 -8.12 8.36 -1.94
N SER A 24 -9.02 8.88 -1.13
CA SER A 24 -9.27 10.32 -0.99
C SER A 24 -8.19 11.05 -0.18
N VAL A 25 -7.47 10.33 0.68
CA VAL A 25 -6.46 10.85 1.62
C VAL A 25 -5.02 10.64 1.15
N CYS A 26 -4.82 10.06 -0.04
CA CYS A 26 -3.51 9.87 -0.65
C CYS A 26 -3.45 10.53 -2.04
N VAL A 27 -2.25 10.91 -2.47
CA VAL A 27 -1.99 11.43 -3.82
C VAL A 27 -1.65 10.31 -4.80
N ALA A 28 -1.05 9.23 -4.32
CA ALA A 28 -0.80 8.04 -5.12
C ALA A 28 -0.79 6.78 -4.25
N SER A 29 -1.06 5.64 -4.87
CA SER A 29 -0.95 4.34 -4.22
C SER A 29 -0.23 3.34 -5.13
N ARG A 30 0.51 2.41 -4.51
CA ARG A 30 1.15 1.29 -5.18
C ARG A 30 0.71 0.01 -4.51
N ASP A 31 0.26 -0.94 -5.32
CA ASP A 31 0.01 -2.31 -4.90
C ASP A 31 1.28 -3.13 -5.18
N ASN A 32 1.87 -3.65 -4.11
CA ASN A 32 3.04 -4.49 -4.16
C ASN A 32 2.61 -5.94 -3.96
N LYS A 33 3.43 -6.87 -4.45
CA LYS A 33 3.14 -8.30 -4.27
C LYS A 33 3.06 -8.62 -2.76
N PRO A 34 1.97 -9.26 -2.30
CA PRO A 34 1.91 -9.79 -0.94
C PRO A 34 3.05 -10.76 -0.67
N ILE A 35 3.55 -10.75 0.56
CA ILE A 35 4.70 -11.57 0.99
C ILE A 35 4.19 -12.68 1.91
N GLY A 36 4.41 -13.92 1.50
CA GLY A 36 3.94 -15.12 2.20
C GLY A 36 2.43 -15.34 2.07
N ASP A 37 1.95 -16.44 2.67
CA ASP A 37 0.59 -16.95 2.41
C ASP A 37 -0.50 -16.27 3.25
N LYS A 38 -0.12 -15.58 4.32
CA LYS A 38 -1.06 -14.92 5.24
C LYS A 38 -1.37 -13.47 4.87
N MET A 39 -0.61 -12.89 3.94
CA MET A 39 -0.74 -11.49 3.56
C MET A 39 -1.71 -11.35 2.40
N ILE A 40 -2.77 -10.58 2.61
CA ILE A 40 -3.76 -10.30 1.56
C ILE A 40 -3.51 -8.97 0.84
N MET A 41 -2.69 -8.09 1.42
CA MET A 41 -2.38 -6.76 0.88
C MET A 41 -0.96 -6.33 1.29
N ASN A 42 -0.21 -5.78 0.35
CA ASN A 42 1.04 -5.09 0.60
C ASN A 42 1.03 -3.80 -0.23
N ALA A 43 0.79 -2.65 0.40
CA ALA A 43 0.56 -1.42 -0.34
C ALA A 43 1.40 -0.28 0.22
N ALA A 44 1.83 0.62 -0.66
CA ALA A 44 2.45 1.88 -0.30
C ALA A 44 1.53 3.03 -0.73
N PHE A 45 1.42 4.05 0.12
CA PHE A 45 0.63 5.25 -0.14
C PHE A 45 1.55 6.46 -0.07
N LEU A 46 1.45 7.32 -1.09
CA LEU A 46 2.08 8.63 -1.11
C LEU A 46 1.03 9.63 -0.65
N ILE A 47 1.38 10.44 0.33
CA ILE A 47 0.49 11.44 0.92
C ILE A 47 1.16 12.80 0.88
N GLN A 48 0.35 13.86 0.91
CA GLN A 48 0.86 15.20 1.18
C GLN A 48 1.23 15.29 2.66
N ARG A 49 2.34 15.94 2.99
CA ARG A 49 2.86 16.00 4.36
C ARG A 49 1.85 16.66 5.31
N GLU A 50 1.12 17.65 4.82
CA GLU A 50 0.11 18.40 5.57
C GLU A 50 -1.13 17.55 5.88
N ARG A 51 -1.32 16.43 5.16
CA ARG A 51 -2.46 15.51 5.30
C ARG A 51 -2.10 14.21 6.02
N GLU A 52 -0.90 14.13 6.62
CA GLU A 52 -0.44 12.94 7.34
C GLU A 52 -1.42 12.52 8.46
N ALA A 53 -1.88 13.47 9.26
CA ALA A 53 -2.85 13.19 10.33
C ALA A 53 -4.21 12.71 9.81
N GLU A 54 -4.66 13.20 8.65
CA GLU A 54 -5.90 12.76 8.00
C GLU A 54 -5.77 11.32 7.52
N PHE A 55 -4.62 10.98 6.93
CA PHE A 55 -4.32 9.62 6.50
C PHE A 55 -4.24 8.65 7.68
N ASP A 56 -3.53 9.03 8.75
CA ASP A 56 -3.42 8.22 9.97
C ASP A 56 -4.79 7.97 10.61
N ALA A 57 -5.66 8.98 10.65
CA ALA A 57 -7.03 8.82 11.13
C ALA A 57 -7.81 7.81 10.27
N ALA A 58 -7.75 7.93 8.94
CA ALA A 58 -8.43 7.00 8.03
C ALA A 58 -7.92 5.55 8.18
N VAL A 59 -6.60 5.36 8.30
CA VAL A 59 -6.01 4.02 8.56
C VAL A 59 -6.52 3.47 9.89
N ASN A 60 -6.56 4.28 10.95
CA ASN A 60 -7.04 3.85 12.26
C ASN A 60 -8.53 3.48 12.23
N GLU A 61 -9.38 4.20 11.51
CA GLU A 61 -10.79 3.86 11.33
C GLU A 61 -10.97 2.52 10.60
N ILE A 62 -10.20 2.31 9.53
CA ILE A 62 -10.19 1.03 8.79
C ILE A 62 -9.70 -0.10 9.68
N ALA A 63 -8.61 0.11 10.43
CA ALA A 63 -8.06 -0.88 11.35
C ALA A 63 -9.05 -1.25 12.45
N LYS A 64 -9.80 -0.28 13.01
CA LYS A 64 -10.89 -0.55 13.97
C LYS A 64 -12.02 -1.36 13.33
N LYS A 65 -12.41 -1.01 12.10
CA LYS A 65 -13.52 -1.67 11.37
C LYS A 65 -13.23 -3.13 11.04
N PHE A 66 -11.96 -3.47 10.78
CA PHE A 66 -11.57 -4.82 10.35
C PHE A 66 -10.66 -5.55 11.36
N GLY A 67 -10.36 -4.95 12.52
CA GLY A 67 -9.36 -5.45 13.47
C GLY A 67 -9.65 -6.84 14.04
N ASP A 68 -10.93 -7.22 14.12
CA ASP A 68 -11.34 -8.57 14.54
C ASP A 68 -11.01 -9.66 13.51
N ARG A 69 -10.70 -9.26 12.27
CA ARG A 69 -10.53 -10.17 11.11
C ARG A 69 -9.17 -10.05 10.45
N LEU A 70 -8.54 -8.88 10.51
CA LEU A 70 -7.31 -8.55 9.81
C LEU A 70 -6.31 -7.92 10.77
N ASN A 71 -5.03 -8.29 10.62
CA ASN A 71 -3.94 -7.64 11.30
C ASN A 71 -3.32 -6.57 10.38
N PHE A 72 -3.20 -5.35 10.86
CA PHE A 72 -2.64 -4.23 10.12
C PHE A 72 -1.22 -3.93 10.61
N LYS A 73 -0.28 -3.88 9.67
CA LYS A 73 1.07 -3.36 9.91
C LYS A 73 1.22 -2.04 9.17
N TYR A 74 1.25 -0.95 9.93
CA TYR A 74 1.46 0.40 9.41
C TYR A 74 2.87 0.86 9.76
N THR A 75 3.66 1.29 8.78
CA THR A 75 5.04 1.75 8.98
C THR A 75 5.35 2.97 8.12
N GLY A 76 6.15 3.88 8.65
CA GLY A 76 6.57 5.11 7.98
C GLY A 76 6.77 6.26 8.98
N PRO A 77 6.99 7.49 8.48
CA PRO A 77 7.15 7.84 7.07
C PRO A 77 8.48 7.34 6.50
N TRP A 78 8.45 6.74 5.31
CA TRP A 78 9.64 6.29 4.58
C TRP A 78 9.94 7.25 3.41
N PRO A 79 11.19 7.32 2.94
CA PRO A 79 11.47 7.95 1.65
C PRO A 79 10.62 7.32 0.53
N PRO A 80 10.26 8.07 -0.53
CA PRO A 80 9.26 7.66 -1.52
C PRO A 80 9.79 6.64 -2.54
N TYR A 81 10.49 5.59 -2.10
CA TYR A 81 11.10 4.56 -2.94
C TYR A 81 10.09 3.87 -3.89
N ASN A 82 8.84 3.70 -3.45
CA ASN A 82 7.76 3.12 -4.26
C ASN A 82 7.26 4.05 -5.39
N PHE A 83 7.66 5.32 -5.38
CA PHE A 83 7.11 6.36 -6.26
C PHE A 83 8.17 7.06 -7.13
N VAL A 84 9.45 6.76 -6.93
CA VAL A 84 10.55 7.35 -7.70
C VAL A 84 11.21 6.29 -8.59
N ASN A 85 11.30 6.58 -9.89
CA ASN A 85 12.10 5.80 -10.83
C ASN A 85 13.35 6.60 -11.20
N ILE A 86 14.52 6.21 -10.69
CA ILE A 86 15.79 6.83 -11.06
C ILE A 86 16.26 6.21 -12.38
N ARG A 87 16.33 7.01 -13.45
CA ARG A 87 16.97 6.61 -14.70
C ARG A 87 18.38 7.17 -14.76
N LEU A 88 19.37 6.31 -14.61
CA LEU A 88 20.77 6.67 -14.80
C LEU A 88 21.10 6.59 -16.30
N LYS A 89 21.57 7.70 -16.89
CA LYS A 89 22.25 7.69 -18.18
C LYS A 89 23.75 7.55 -17.91
N LEU A 90 24.34 6.44 -18.37
CA LEU A 90 25.79 6.34 -18.42
C LEU A 90 26.28 7.16 -19.61
N GLU A 91 26.96 8.27 -19.33
CA GLU A 91 27.85 8.88 -20.31
C GLU A 91 29.15 8.08 -20.31
N ARG A 92 29.55 7.59 -21.49
CA ARG A 92 30.87 6.97 -21.64
C ARG A 92 31.89 8.08 -21.42
N GLY A 93 32.61 8.03 -20.31
CA GLY A 93 33.77 8.88 -20.09
C GLY A 93 34.75 8.66 -21.24
N SER A 94 35.01 9.71 -22.02
CA SER A 94 36.09 9.72 -23.01
C SER A 94 37.39 9.45 -22.26
N ALA A 95 37.95 8.25 -22.43
CA ALA A 95 39.32 8.00 -22.04
C ALA A 95 40.22 8.83 -22.96
N ASN A 96 40.85 9.86 -22.40
CA ASN A 96 41.94 10.58 -23.04
C ASN A 96 43.17 9.69 -23.18
#